data_AF-R2SKG1-F1
#
_entry.id   AF-R2SKG1-F1
#
_cell.length_a   1.000
_cell.length_b   1.000
_cell.length_c   1.000
_cell.angle_alpha   90.00
_cell.angle_beta   90.00
_cell.angle_gamma   90.00
#
_symmetry.space_group_name_H-M   'P 1'
#
loop_
_entity.id
_entity.type
_entity.pdbx_description
1 polymer ?
#
loop_
_entity_poly.entity_id
_entity_poly.type
_entity_poly.pdbx_seq_one_letter_code
_entity_poly.pdbx_strand_id
1 'polypeptide(L)'
;MDIIVGTYQEQQKFENLTSYVGEDATEHMKDILLSEVGGDENERPDFYVTMGPKSVMQAKEIVLFATGKKKAAIIKQAFFGPVTNDVPASLLQTHPNLTIILDQEAALELY
;
A
#
# COMPACT_ATOMS: atom_id res chain seq x y z
N MET A 1 -3.50 3.64 -9.00
CA MET A 1 -3.81 3.90 -7.57
C MET A 1 -2.85 3.03 -6.79
N ASP A 2 -1.68 3.59 -6.49
CA ASP A 2 -0.71 2.93 -5.62
C ASP A 2 -1.33 2.81 -4.24
N ILE A 3 -1.91 1.65 -3.96
CA ILE A 3 -1.91 1.16 -2.59
C ILE A 3 -0.42 0.98 -2.32
N ILE A 4 0.22 1.98 -1.71
CA ILE A 4 1.64 1.92 -1.35
C ILE A 4 1.80 0.66 -0.51
N VAL A 5 2.25 -0.42 -1.17
CA VAL A 5 2.65 -1.69 -0.56
C VAL A 5 4.04 -1.47 0.06
N GLY A 6 4.09 -0.44 0.91
CA GLY A 6 5.24 0.08 1.61
C GLY A 6 4.92 0.10 3.08
N THR A 7 5.91 -0.24 3.88
CA THR A 7 5.87 -0.58 5.29
C THR A 7 5.63 0.63 6.21
N TYR A 8 4.64 1.48 5.92
CA TYR A 8 4.28 2.62 6.77
C TYR A 8 3.31 2.15 7.86
N GLN A 9 3.92 1.55 8.89
CA GLN A 9 3.27 0.78 9.93
C GLN A 9 2.44 1.62 10.92
N GLU A 10 2.71 2.92 11.08
CA GLU A 10 2.12 3.66 12.22
C GLU A 10 0.78 4.35 11.92
N GLN A 11 0.37 4.49 10.66
CA GLN A 11 -0.80 5.31 10.32
C GLN A 11 -1.88 4.64 9.46
N GLN A 12 -1.76 3.36 9.08
CA GLN A 12 -2.79 2.66 8.28
C GLN A 12 -3.61 1.67 9.11
N LYS A 13 -4.33 2.17 10.11
CA LYS A 13 -5.34 1.36 10.80
C LYS A 13 -6.49 1.05 9.83
N PHE A 14 -7.05 -0.15 9.92
CA PHE A 14 -8.15 -0.60 9.05
C PHE A 14 -9.36 0.33 9.01
N GLU A 15 -9.57 1.12 10.06
CA GLU A 15 -10.72 2.03 10.17
C GLU A 15 -10.55 3.37 9.43
N ASN A 16 -9.34 3.66 8.92
CA ASN A 16 -9.03 4.96 8.34
C ASN A 16 -9.75 5.17 7.00
N LEU A 17 -10.36 6.35 6.88
CA LEU A 17 -10.95 6.86 5.64
C LEU A 17 -9.88 7.67 4.87
N THR A 18 -10.31 8.53 3.94
CA THR A 18 -9.40 9.47 3.27
C THR A 18 -8.84 10.47 4.27
N SER A 19 -7.52 10.62 4.30
CA SER A 19 -6.80 11.42 5.30
C SER A 19 -5.71 12.29 4.68
N TYR A 20 -5.50 13.46 5.28
CA TYR A 20 -4.33 14.32 5.06
C TYR A 20 -3.12 13.77 5.81
N VAL A 21 -1.95 13.80 5.18
CA VAL A 21 -0.68 13.44 5.80
C VAL A 21 0.37 14.50 5.47
N GLY A 22 0.88 15.16 6.51
CA GLY A 22 1.90 16.21 6.38
C GLY A 22 3.32 15.66 6.25
N GLU A 23 4.24 16.50 5.79
CA GLU A 23 5.67 16.18 5.66
C GLU A 23 6.40 15.88 6.99
N ASP A 24 5.77 16.19 8.11
CA ASP A 24 6.24 15.94 9.47
C ASP A 24 5.67 14.65 10.07
N ALA A 25 4.84 13.92 9.31
CA ALA A 25 4.13 12.74 9.80
C ALA A 25 5.06 11.58 10.19
N THR A 26 6.21 11.45 9.52
CA THR A 26 7.26 10.47 9.84
C THR A 26 8.65 11.03 9.52
N GLU A 27 9.69 10.47 10.15
CA GLU A 27 11.08 10.92 9.96
C GLU A 27 11.55 10.90 8.49
N HIS A 28 11.06 9.93 7.71
CA HIS A 28 11.42 9.76 6.29
C HIS A 28 10.41 10.38 5.31
N MET A 29 9.39 11.09 5.79
CA MET A 29 8.30 11.55 4.92
C MET A 29 8.79 12.49 3.82
N LYS A 30 9.77 13.34 4.12
CA LYS A 30 10.37 14.26 3.15
C LYS A 30 11.03 13.53 2.00
N ASP A 31 11.80 12.48 2.30
CA ASP A 31 12.49 11.67 1.29
C ASP A 31 11.50 10.96 0.36
N ILE A 32 10.37 10.49 0.90
CA ILE A 32 9.29 9.88 0.12
C ILE A 32 8.71 10.91 -0.85
N LEU A 33 8.24 12.04 -0.32
CA LEU A 33 7.58 13.08 -1.12
C LEU A 33 8.50 13.60 -2.22
N LEU A 34 9.81 13.68 -1.95
CA LEU A 34 10.82 14.05 -2.93
C LEU A 34 10.96 12.98 -4.03
N SER A 35 10.99 11.70 -3.64
CA SER A 35 11.12 10.59 -4.59
C SER A 35 9.92 10.45 -5.53
N GLU A 36 8.71 10.80 -5.06
CA GLU A 36 7.47 10.76 -5.86
C GLU A 36 7.45 11.82 -6.98
N VAL A 37 8.14 12.94 -6.78
CA VAL A 37 8.28 14.01 -7.79
C VAL A 37 9.60 13.93 -8.58
N GLY A 38 10.29 12.78 -8.54
CA GLY A 38 11.51 12.55 -9.32
C GLY A 38 12.76 13.22 -8.76
N GLY A 39 12.75 13.70 -7.52
CA GLY A 39 13.94 14.20 -6.84
C GLY A 39 14.14 15.72 -6.84
N ASP A 40 13.21 16.51 -7.38
CA ASP A 40 13.33 17.98 -7.37
C ASP A 40 12.72 18.59 -6.09
N GLU A 41 13.57 19.21 -5.28
CA GLU A 41 13.17 19.89 -4.04
C GLU A 41 12.18 21.04 -4.27
N ASN A 42 12.21 21.69 -5.44
CA ASN A 42 11.28 22.79 -5.75
C ASN A 42 9.87 22.28 -6.08
N GLU A 43 9.75 21.02 -6.50
CA GLU A 43 8.47 20.39 -6.85
C GLU A 43 7.91 19.53 -5.71
N ARG A 44 8.68 19.33 -4.63
CA ARG A 44 8.29 18.52 -3.49
C ARG A 44 7.13 19.18 -2.71
N PRO A 45 5.97 18.51 -2.56
CA PRO A 45 4.87 19.04 -1.76
C PRO A 45 5.13 18.88 -0.25
N ASP A 46 4.47 19.71 0.56
CA ASP A 46 4.53 19.63 2.02
C ASP A 46 3.59 18.56 2.61
N PHE A 47 2.76 17.93 1.76
CA PHE A 47 1.77 16.94 2.20
C PHE A 47 1.31 16.05 1.06
N TYR A 48 0.59 14.98 1.42
CA TYR A 48 -0.21 14.18 0.50
C TYR A 48 -1.58 13.84 1.09
N VAL A 49 -2.52 13.46 0.23
CA VAL A 49 -3.83 12.94 0.61
C VAL A 49 -3.90 11.50 0.16
N THR A 50 -4.27 10.60 1.07
CA THR A 50 -4.38 9.17 0.77
C THR A 50 -5.73 8.61 1.18
N MET A 51 -6.19 7.60 0.44
CA MET A 51 -7.36 6.82 0.80
C MET A 51 -6.95 5.75 1.80
N GLY A 52 -7.49 5.80 3.01
CA GLY A 52 -7.27 4.77 4.01
C GLY A 52 -7.94 3.43 3.64
N PRO A 53 -7.58 2.34 4.35
CA PRO A 53 -8.05 0.99 4.02
C PRO A 53 -9.58 0.87 4.01
N LYS A 54 -10.30 1.57 4.90
CA LYS A 54 -11.76 1.55 4.94
C LYS A 54 -12.38 2.11 3.67
N SER A 55 -11.80 3.17 3.11
CA SER A 55 -12.26 3.75 1.84
C SER A 55 -11.99 2.82 0.67
N VAL A 56 -10.85 2.13 0.66
CA VAL A 56 -10.53 1.13 -0.37
C VAL A 56 -11.51 -0.06 -0.32
N MET A 57 -11.82 -0.54 0.88
CA MET A 57 -12.75 -1.66 1.09
C MET A 57 -14.21 -1.34 0.76
N GLN A 58 -14.56 -0.06 0.53
CA GLN A 58 -15.88 0.35 0.03
C GLN A 58 -16.02 0.25 -1.49
N ALA A 59 -14.92 -0.06 -2.21
CA ALA A 59 -14.98 -0.30 -3.65
C ALA A 59 -15.91 -1.48 -3.96
N LYS A 60 -16.51 -1.49 -5.16
CA LYS A 60 -17.31 -2.63 -5.62
C LYS A 60 -16.44 -3.79 -6.13
N GLU A 61 -15.24 -3.46 -6.59
CA GLU A 61 -14.27 -4.37 -7.17
C GLU A 61 -12.88 -3.78 -6.94
N ILE A 62 -11.94 -4.65 -6.57
CA ILE A 62 -10.54 -4.28 -6.37
C ILE A 62 -9.68 -5.10 -7.33
N VAL A 63 -8.83 -4.43 -8.09
CA VAL A 63 -7.81 -5.08 -8.92
C VAL A 63 -6.44 -4.67 -8.36
N LEU A 64 -5.70 -5.65 -7.85
CA LEU A 64 -4.34 -5.48 -7.37
C LEU A 64 -3.36 -6.06 -8.39
N PHE A 65 -2.39 -5.28 -8.82
CA PHE A 65 -1.29 -5.73 -9.67
C PHE A 65 0.03 -5.61 -8.91
N ALA A 66 0.88 -6.62 -8.99
CA ALA A 66 2.21 -6.57 -8.41
C ALA A 66 3.21 -7.29 -9.31
N THR A 67 4.39 -6.67 -9.46
CA THR A 67 5.45 -7.16 -10.34
C THR A 67 6.81 -7.12 -9.65
N GLY A 68 7.65 -8.08 -9.99
CA GLY A 68 9.04 -8.15 -9.56
C GLY A 68 9.27 -8.87 -8.24
N LYS A 69 10.45 -9.48 -8.14
CA LYS A 69 10.86 -10.34 -7.01
C LYS A 69 10.76 -9.69 -5.63
N LYS A 70 10.95 -8.36 -5.54
CA LYS A 70 10.86 -7.62 -4.27
C LYS A 70 9.48 -7.72 -3.61
N LYS A 71 8.43 -8.07 -4.37
CA LYS A 71 7.06 -8.15 -3.86
C LYS A 71 6.63 -9.59 -3.50
N ALA A 72 7.42 -10.62 -3.81
CA ALA A 72 7.01 -12.01 -3.59
C ALA A 72 6.68 -12.34 -2.12
N ALA A 73 7.59 -11.98 -1.20
CA ALA A 73 7.40 -12.20 0.23
C ALA A 73 6.15 -11.51 0.79
N ILE A 74 5.94 -10.23 0.42
CA ILE A 74 4.79 -9.46 0.93
C ILE A 74 3.47 -9.96 0.34
N ILE A 75 3.46 -10.44 -0.91
CA ILE A 75 2.27 -11.04 -1.53
C ILE A 75 1.88 -12.33 -0.81
N LYS A 76 2.85 -13.19 -0.49
CA LYS A 76 2.62 -14.39 0.32
C LYS A 76 2.07 -14.03 1.70
N GLN A 77 2.70 -13.09 2.38
CA GLN A 77 2.26 -12.66 3.70
C GLN A 77 0.85 -12.03 3.66
N ALA A 78 0.56 -11.22 2.64
CA ALA A 78 -0.70 -10.52 2.50
C ALA A 78 -1.88 -11.44 2.16
N PHE A 79 -1.69 -12.52 1.41
CA PHE A 79 -2.81 -13.36 0.94
C PHE A 79 -2.83 -14.79 1.50
N PHE A 80 -1.74 -15.24 2.11
CA PHE A 80 -1.63 -16.56 2.74
C PHE A 80 -1.25 -16.50 4.22
N GLY A 81 -1.03 -15.29 4.75
CA GLY A 81 -0.86 -15.04 6.18
C GLY A 81 -2.15 -14.57 6.87
N PRO A 82 -2.12 -14.41 8.21
CA PRO A 82 -3.25 -13.87 8.96
C PRO A 82 -3.53 -12.41 8.58
N VAL A 83 -4.79 -11.99 8.74
CA VAL A 83 -5.17 -10.58 8.57
C VAL A 83 -4.69 -9.77 9.77
N THR A 84 -3.75 -8.83 9.56
CA THR A 84 -3.15 -8.00 10.61
C THR A 84 -2.94 -6.56 10.17
N ASN A 85 -2.95 -5.61 11.11
CA ASN A 85 -2.63 -4.20 10.80
C ASN A 85 -1.15 -4.03 10.38
N ASP A 86 -0.26 -4.95 10.76
CA ASP A 86 1.15 -4.93 10.35
C ASP A 86 1.32 -5.18 8.84
N VAL A 87 0.31 -5.79 8.21
CA VAL A 87 0.26 -6.02 6.77
C VAL A 87 -1.08 -5.52 6.25
N PRO A 88 -1.22 -4.21 5.97
CA PRO A 88 -2.50 -3.62 5.57
C PRO A 88 -3.17 -4.31 4.38
N ALA A 89 -2.36 -4.80 3.43
CA ALA A 89 -2.84 -5.54 2.26
C ALA A 89 -3.56 -6.85 2.62
N SER A 90 -3.32 -7.41 3.82
CA SER A 90 -4.02 -8.62 4.28
C SER A 90 -5.52 -8.40 4.49
N LEU A 91 -5.96 -7.17 4.72
CA LEU A 91 -7.38 -6.83 4.81
C LEU A 91 -8.12 -7.13 3.50
N LEU A 92 -7.44 -7.03 2.35
CA LEU A 92 -8.02 -7.28 1.03
C LEU A 92 -8.56 -8.71 0.89
N GLN A 93 -8.02 -9.68 1.66
CA GLN A 93 -8.55 -11.05 1.72
C GLN A 93 -10.05 -11.11 2.08
N THR A 94 -10.56 -10.09 2.79
CA THR A 94 -11.96 -10.02 3.22
C THR A 94 -12.89 -9.39 2.18
N HIS A 95 -12.35 -8.83 1.09
CA HIS A 95 -13.14 -8.16 0.08
C HIS A 95 -13.85 -9.19 -0.83
N PRO A 96 -15.18 -9.10 -1.04
CA PRO A 96 -15.91 -10.13 -1.78
C PRO A 96 -15.58 -10.19 -3.28
N ASN A 97 -14.98 -9.13 -3.84
CA ASN A 97 -14.64 -9.02 -5.25
C ASN A 97 -13.23 -8.49 -5.45
N LEU A 98 -12.24 -9.38 -5.39
CA LEU A 98 -10.82 -9.07 -5.50
C LEU A 98 -10.19 -9.88 -6.65
N THR A 99 -9.52 -9.17 -7.56
CA THR A 99 -8.68 -9.76 -8.60
C THR A 99 -7.22 -9.40 -8.34
N ILE A 100 -6.33 -10.40 -8.36
CA ILE A 100 -4.89 -10.22 -8.16
C ILE A 100 -4.17 -10.66 -9.43
N ILE A 101 -3.36 -9.76 -9.99
CA ILE A 101 -2.56 -9.99 -11.19
C ILE A 101 -1.09 -9.92 -10.79
N LEU A 102 -0.38 -11.04 -10.93
CA LEU A 102 1.04 -11.16 -10.58
C LEU A 102 1.85 -11.56 -11.81
N ASP A 103 3.08 -11.05 -11.90
CA ASP A 103 4.08 -11.65 -12.77
C ASP A 103 4.70 -12.90 -12.10
N GLN A 104 5.50 -13.64 -12.87
CA GLN A 104 6.16 -14.86 -12.36
C GLN A 104 7.09 -14.55 -11.18
N GLU A 105 7.77 -13.40 -11.21
CA GLU A 105 8.71 -13.01 -10.15
C GLU A 105 8.01 -12.66 -8.83
N ALA A 106 6.85 -12.01 -8.87
CA ALA A 106 6.05 -11.72 -7.69
C ALA A 106 5.31 -12.97 -7.16
N ALA A 107 5.12 -13.99 -8.00
CA ALA A 107 4.51 -15.26 -7.61
C ALA A 107 5.52 -16.31 -7.09
N LEU A 108 6.84 -16.02 -7.09
CA LEU A 108 7.91 -16.98 -6.77
C LEU A 108 7.73 -17.76 -5.46
N GLU A 109 7.10 -17.14 -4.44
CA GLU A 109 6.95 -17.75 -3.12
C GLU A 109 5.60 -18.48 -2.91
N LEU A 110 4.77 -18.52 -3.95
CA LEU A 110 3.44 -19.14 -3.94
C LEU A 110 3.41 -20.59 -4.44
N TYR A 111 4.53 -21.07 -4.99
CA TYR A 111 4.66 -22.42 -5.56
C TYR A 111 5.88 -23.17 -4.99
#